data_AF-A0A2N1TDE1-F1
#
_entry.id   AF-A0A2N1TDE1-F1
#
_cell.length_a   1.000
_cell.length_b   1.000
_cell.length_c   1.000
_cell.angle_alpha   90.00
_cell.angle_beta   90.00
_cell.angle_gamma   90.00
#
_symmetry.space_group_name_H-M   'P 1'
#
loop_
_entity.id
_entity.type
_entity.pdbx_description
1 polymer ?
#
loop_
_entity_poly.entity_id
_entity_poly.type
_entity_poly.pdbx_seq_one_letter_code
_entity_poly.pdbx_strand_id
1 'polypeptide(L)'
;MKKISAHIDKLMEELKKRKQKPEYVIMGRNLCMEWLMEMTREGLIELNDAKKYRFNHRGVPVIVCESEILEVVPNAKYLMEG
;
A
#
# COMPACT_ATOMS: atom_id res chain seq x y z
N MET A 1 -2.49 -19.28 -2.49
CA MET A 1 -2.88 -17.89 -2.17
C MET A 1 -2.12 -16.94 -3.08
N LYS A 2 -2.80 -16.04 -3.79
CA LYS A 2 -2.12 -14.96 -4.51
C LYS A 2 -1.60 -13.97 -3.47
N LYS A 3 -0.32 -13.60 -3.58
CA LYS A 3 0.36 -12.65 -2.69
C LYS A 3 -0.27 -11.26 -2.80
N ILE A 4 -0.54 -10.60 -1.67
CA ILE A 4 -1.11 -9.24 -1.64
C ILE A 4 -0.12 -8.26 -2.27
N SER A 5 1.17 -8.45 -2.04
CA SER A 5 2.23 -7.64 -2.68
C SER A 5 2.19 -7.72 -4.20
N ALA A 6 1.97 -8.92 -4.75
CA ALA A 6 1.85 -9.10 -6.20
C ALA A 6 0.59 -8.44 -6.78
N HIS A 7 -0.47 -8.32 -5.97
CA HIS A 7 -1.68 -7.58 -6.37
C HIS A 7 -1.42 -6.08 -6.40
N ILE A 8 -0.78 -5.53 -5.38
CA ILE A 8 -0.37 -4.11 -5.33
C ILE A 8 0.54 -3.78 -6.51
N ASP A 9 1.53 -4.63 -6.80
CA ASP A 9 2.41 -4.50 -7.95
C ASP A 9 1.65 -4.39 -9.27
N LYS A 10 0.65 -5.26 -9.46
CA LYS A 10 -0.18 -5.24 -10.66
C LYS A 10 -0.94 -3.91 -10.79
N LEU A 11 -1.53 -3.41 -9.71
CA LEU A 11 -2.23 -2.13 -9.70
C LEU A 11 -1.29 -0.96 -10.00
N MET A 12 -0.07 -0.98 -9.44
CA MET A 12 0.97 0.01 -9.75
C MET A 12 1.37 -0.03 -11.23
N GLU A 13 1.54 -1.21 -11.82
CA GLU A 13 1.85 -1.35 -13.24
C GLU A 13 0.71 -0.87 -14.15
N GLU A 14 -0.55 -1.08 -13.76
CA GLU A 14 -1.71 -0.55 -14.48
C GLU A 14 -1.74 0.98 -14.49
N LEU A 15 -1.39 1.64 -13.36
CA LEU A 15 -1.26 3.09 -13.30
C LEU A 15 -0.10 3.61 -14.16
N LYS A 16 1.05 2.93 -14.13
CA LYS A 16 2.20 3.29 -14.98
C LYS A 16 1.86 3.21 -16.46
N LYS A 17 1.12 2.19 -16.90
CA LYS A 17 0.63 2.07 -18.29
C LYS A 17 -0.25 3.25 -18.70
N ARG A 18 -0.96 3.85 -17.75
CA ARG A 18 -1.79 5.07 -17.93
C ARG A 18 -0.98 6.37 -17.77
N LYS A 19 0.35 6.30 -17.63
CA LYS A 19 1.25 7.43 -17.33
C LYS A 19 0.90 8.16 -16.03
N GLN A 20 0.33 7.44 -15.07
CA GLN A 20 -0.01 7.96 -13.74
C GLN A 20 0.99 7.42 -12.72
N LYS A 21 1.43 8.29 -11.80
CA LYS A 21 2.33 7.89 -10.71
C LYS A 21 1.50 7.32 -9.55
N PRO A 22 1.84 6.13 -9.03
CA PRO A 22 1.23 5.64 -7.79
C PRO A 22 1.73 6.50 -6.62
N GLU A 23 0.81 7.17 -5.93
CA GLU A 23 1.14 8.04 -4.79
C GLU A 23 0.88 7.37 -3.46
N TYR A 24 -0.21 6.61 -3.32
CA TYR A 24 -0.54 5.86 -2.11
C TYR A 24 -1.13 4.50 -2.44
N VAL A 25 -0.92 3.55 -1.54
CA VAL A 25 -1.71 2.31 -1.47
C VAL A 25 -2.69 2.48 -0.32
N ILE A 26 -3.98 2.34 -0.56
CA ILE A 26 -5.01 2.36 0.47
C ILE A 26 -5.47 0.93 0.68
N MET A 27 -5.44 0.46 1.93
CA MET A 27 -5.88 -0.89 2.24
C MET A 27 -6.63 -0.97 3.58
N GLY A 28 -7.58 -1.89 3.66
CA GLY A 28 -8.28 -2.19 4.90
C GLY A 28 -7.37 -2.79 5.98
N ARG A 29 -7.77 -2.65 7.24
CA ARG A 29 -7.02 -3.18 8.40
C ARG A 29 -6.69 -4.68 8.28
N ASN A 30 -7.66 -5.51 7.90
CA ASN A 30 -7.48 -6.95 7.79
C ASN A 30 -6.45 -7.30 6.70
N LEU A 31 -6.61 -6.68 5.52
CA LEU A 31 -5.67 -6.81 4.40
C LEU A 31 -4.28 -6.31 4.75
N CYS A 32 -4.17 -5.23 5.52
CA CYS A 32 -2.90 -4.73 6.01
C CYS A 32 -2.20 -5.75 6.90
N MET A 33 -2.90 -6.39 7.84
CA MET A 33 -2.29 -7.43 8.67
C MET A 33 -1.77 -8.60 7.83
N GLU A 34 -2.56 -9.09 6.87
CA GLU A 34 -2.12 -10.14 5.95
C GLU A 34 -0.91 -9.73 5.12
N TRP A 35 -0.92 -8.51 4.59
CA TRP A 35 0.19 -7.94 3.83
C TRP A 35 1.45 -7.79 4.68
N LEU A 36 1.33 -7.31 5.92
CA LEU A 36 2.46 -7.20 6.85
C LEU A 36 3.06 -8.58 7.15
N MET A 37 2.23 -9.59 7.42
CA MET A 37 2.70 -10.96 7.62
C MET A 37 3.46 -11.50 6.40
N GLU A 38 2.98 -11.20 5.18
CA GLU A 38 3.66 -11.57 3.94
C GLU A 38 5.03 -10.90 3.84
N MET A 39 5.08 -9.59 4.03
CA MET A 39 6.32 -8.80 3.91
C MET A 39 7.33 -9.12 5.01
N THR A 40 6.90 -9.42 6.24
CA THR A 40 7.77 -9.89 7.32
C THR A 40 8.41 -11.24 6.98
N ARG A 41 7.64 -12.17 6.38
CA ARG A 41 8.18 -13.48 5.95
C ARG A 41 9.22 -13.34 4.84
N GLU A 42 9.14 -12.29 4.04
CA GLU A 42 10.09 -12.00 2.96
C GLU A 42 11.27 -11.12 3.42
N GLY A 43 11.30 -10.68 4.69
CA GLY A 43 12.35 -9.80 5.22
C GLY A 43 12.30 -8.37 4.68
N LEU A 44 11.13 -7.93 4.19
CA LEU A 44 10.95 -6.65 3.49
C LEU A 44 10.35 -5.53 4.37
N ILE A 45 10.22 -5.74 5.68
CA ILE A 45 9.78 -4.71 6.64
C ILE A 45 10.88 -4.41 7.64
N GLU A 46 11.26 -3.15 7.72
CA GLU A 46 11.99 -2.59 8.86
C GLU A 46 10.97 -2.01 9.85
N LEU A 47 10.85 -2.65 11.03
CA LEU A 47 10.07 -2.11 12.14
C LEU A 47 10.87 -0.95 12.76
N ASN A 48 10.58 0.28 12.34
CA ASN A 48 11.19 1.47 12.93
C ASN A 48 10.51 1.82 14.26
N ASP A 49 11.30 2.16 15.28
CA ASP A 49 10.88 2.57 16.64
C ASP A 49 10.09 3.89 16.72
N ALA A 50 9.75 4.49 15.58
CA ALA A 50 9.08 5.77 15.53
C ALA A 50 7.57 5.62 15.75
N LYS A 51 7.02 6.47 16.63
CA LYS A 51 5.61 6.69 16.99
C LYS A 51 4.61 6.92 15.82
N LYS A 52 5.00 6.65 14.57
CA LYS A 52 4.18 6.75 13.36
C LYS A 52 4.42 5.48 12.55
N TYR A 53 3.49 4.53 12.60
CA TYR A 53 3.46 3.38 11.70
C TYR A 53 3.31 3.87 10.25
N ARG A 54 4.44 4.17 9.60
CA ARG A 54 4.50 4.56 8.19
C ARG A 54 4.99 3.35 7.40
N PHE A 55 4.05 2.63 6.82
CA PHE A 55 4.36 1.50 5.96
C PHE A 55 4.57 1.99 4.53
N ASN A 56 5.51 1.35 3.82
CA ASN A 56 5.74 1.61 2.41
C ASN A 56 5.77 0.29 1.63
N HIS A 57 5.16 0.29 0.46
CA HIS A 57 5.27 -0.78 -0.52
C HIS A 57 6.13 -0.28 -1.70
N ARG A 58 7.37 -0.76 -1.81
CA ARG A 58 8.32 -0.36 -2.88
C ARG A 58 8.49 1.17 -3.01
N GLY A 59 8.52 1.85 -1.87
CA GLY A 59 8.63 3.32 -1.81
C GLY A 59 7.32 4.09 -1.97
N VAL A 60 6.19 3.41 -2.16
CA VAL A 60 4.85 4.03 -2.14
C VAL A 60 4.25 3.92 -0.74
N PRO A 61 3.86 5.03 -0.09
CA PRO A 61 3.26 5.00 1.25
C PRO A 61 1.93 4.24 1.27
N VAL A 62 1.72 3.47 2.34
CA VAL A 62 0.49 2.72 2.58
C VAL A 62 -0.34 3.43 3.65
N ILE A 63 -1.62 3.64 3.34
CA ILE A 63 -2.64 4.18 4.24
C ILE A 63 -3.57 3.03 4.63
N VAL A 64 -3.81 2.89 5.92
CA VAL A 64 -4.75 1.90 6.46
C VAL A 64 -6.07 2.58 6.79
N CYS A 65 -7.16 2.06 6.24
CA CYS A 65 -8.52 2.53 6.51
C CYS A 65 -9.38 1.45 7.19
N GLU A 66 -10.55 1.85 7.68
CA GLU A 66 -11.53 0.92 8.28
C GLU A 66 -12.29 0.10 7.23
N SER A 67 -12.40 0.60 5.99
CA SER A 67 -13.05 -0.08 4.87
C SER A 67 -12.23 -1.27 4.37
N GLU A 68 -12.90 -2.36 3.96
CA GLU A 68 -12.27 -3.55 3.37
C GLU A 68 -11.96 -3.36 1.88
N ILE A 69 -11.04 -2.44 1.58
CA ILE A 69 -10.60 -2.12 0.21
C ILE A 69 -9.13 -2.40 0.01
N LEU A 70 -8.72 -2.49 -1.26
CA LEU A 70 -7.32 -2.45 -1.69
C LEU A 70 -7.24 -1.65 -2.99
N GLU A 71 -6.62 -0.48 -2.94
CA GLU A 71 -6.52 0.44 -4.07
C GLU A 71 -5.14 1.07 -4.13
N VAL A 72 -4.67 1.38 -5.34
CA VAL A 72 -3.50 2.23 -5.54
C VAL A 72 -4.00 3.50 -6.19
N VAL A 73 -3.82 4.63 -5.51
CA VAL A 73 -4.36 5.92 -5.94
C VAL A 73 -3.27 6.81 -6.55
N PRO A 74 -3.51 7.37 -7.75
CA PRO A 74 -2.72 8.46 -8.29
C PRO A 74 -3.26 9.81 -7.81
N ASN A 75 -2.40 10.84 -7.74
CA ASN A 75 -2.83 12.23 -7.51
C ASN A 75 -3.72 12.43 -6.26
N ALA A 76 -3.30 11.88 -5.12
CA ALA A 76 -4.09 11.85 -3.89
C ALA A 76 -4.19 13.20 -3.17
N LYS A 77 -3.47 14.22 -3.65
CA LYS A 77 -3.59 15.60 -3.15
C LYS A 77 -5.06 16.05 -3.10
N TYR A 78 -5.86 15.68 -4.10
CA TYR A 78 -7.29 16.03 -4.15
C TYR A 78 -8.17 15.21 -3.19
N LEU A 79 -7.71 14.04 -2.72
CA LEU A 79 -8.46 13.18 -1.81
C LEU A 79 -8.25 13.57 -0.33
N MET A 80 -7.20 14.33 -0.03
CA MET A 80 -6.80 14.71 1.33
C MET A 80 -7.12 16.17 1.69
N GLU A 81 -7.62 16.96 0.73
CA GLU A 81 -8.04 18.37 0.90
C GLU A 81 -9.56 18.52 1.20
N GLY A 82 -10.24 17.42 1.60
CA GLY A 82 -11.66 17.40 1.96
C GLY A 82 -11.92 17.64 3.45
#